data_AF-A0A951EGG6-F1
#
_entry.id   AF-A0A951EGG6-F1
#
_cell.length_a   1.000
_cell.length_b   1.000
_cell.length_c   1.000
_cell.angle_alpha   90.00
_cell.angle_beta   90.00
_cell.angle_gamma   90.00
#
_symmetry.space_group_name_H-M   'P 1'
#
loop_
_entity.id
_entity.type
_entity.pdbx_description
1 polymer ?
#
loop_
_entity_poly.entity_id
_entity_poly.type
_entity_poly.pdbx_seq_one_letter_code
_entity_poly.pdbx_strand_id
1 'polypeptide(L)'
;MTVAADTRLLWLALAMTNGLGPTRAPRLVQHFDHDLDRVFHAPLTELEACGLPATSAQSIFERKSMELAEDEMGKAAEAGAKILTPDCDDWPERLNEIYDPPVVLYVRGDASILRDPSIAVVGTRHPTPYGMGMAGRLSQDLAGAGLHILSGMARGVDTHAHRGALTARGKTIAVWGTGIDVPYPRENKKLAEEIVASGGAIVTEFPVG
;
A
#
# COMPACT_ATOMS: atom_id res chain seq x y z
N MET A 1 23.89 -18.23 -14.99
CA MET A 1 23.68 -16.78 -14.78
C MET A 1 22.19 -16.59 -14.55
N THR A 2 21.76 -16.71 -13.30
CA THR A 2 20.38 -16.45 -12.90
C THR A 2 20.13 -14.97 -13.15
N VAL A 3 19.18 -14.66 -14.02
CA VAL A 3 18.63 -13.30 -14.12
C VAL A 3 18.15 -12.97 -12.70
N ALA A 4 18.71 -11.95 -12.06
CA ALA A 4 18.21 -11.51 -10.76
C ALA A 4 16.71 -11.24 -10.94
N ALA A 5 15.88 -12.07 -10.31
CA ALA A 5 14.44 -11.89 -10.39
C ALA A 5 14.11 -10.50 -9.83
N ASP A 6 13.12 -9.82 -10.42
CA ASP A 6 12.66 -8.54 -9.89
C ASP A 6 12.20 -8.77 -8.45
N THR A 7 12.93 -8.24 -7.48
CA THR A 7 12.68 -8.43 -6.05
C THR A 7 11.25 -8.03 -5.69
N ARG A 8 10.64 -7.08 -6.43
CA ARG A 8 9.24 -6.69 -6.23
C ARG A 8 8.27 -7.80 -6.57
N LEU A 9 8.55 -8.56 -7.64
CA LEU A 9 7.73 -9.69 -8.03
C LEU A 9 7.77 -10.79 -6.97
N LEU A 10 8.94 -11.05 -6.37
CA LEU A 10 9.09 -12.03 -5.30
C LEU A 10 8.32 -11.62 -4.03
N TRP A 11 8.42 -10.36 -3.62
CA TRP A 11 7.62 -9.82 -2.51
C TRP A 11 6.11 -9.90 -2.79
N LEU A 12 5.69 -9.55 -4.00
CA LEU A 12 4.29 -9.66 -4.40
C LEU A 12 3.83 -11.11 -4.39
N ALA A 13 4.65 -12.06 -4.85
CA ALA A 13 4.34 -13.48 -4.79
C ALA A 13 4.16 -13.99 -3.34
N LEU A 14 4.96 -13.49 -2.38
CA LEU A 14 4.72 -13.78 -0.97
C LEU A 14 3.37 -13.23 -0.50
N ALA A 15 3.04 -11.98 -0.86
CA ALA A 15 1.76 -11.36 -0.51
C ALA A 15 0.55 -12.08 -1.14
N MET A 16 0.70 -12.60 -2.36
CA MET A 16 -0.33 -13.36 -3.07
C MET A 16 -0.45 -14.82 -2.58
N THR A 17 0.48 -15.28 -1.75
CA THR A 17 0.41 -16.63 -1.18
C THR A 17 -0.62 -16.64 -0.04
N ASN A 18 -1.76 -17.29 -0.27
CA ASN A 18 -2.79 -17.41 0.76
C ASN A 18 -2.23 -17.97 2.07
N GLY A 19 -2.51 -17.31 3.19
CA GLY A 19 -2.01 -17.69 4.51
C GLY A 19 -0.62 -17.13 4.87
N LEU A 20 0.05 -16.40 3.97
CA LEU A 20 1.25 -15.60 4.26
C LEU A 20 0.87 -14.13 4.40
N GLY A 21 0.37 -13.79 5.58
CA GLY A 21 0.11 -12.40 5.95
C GLY A 21 1.37 -11.63 6.39
N PRO A 22 1.19 -10.35 6.76
CA PRO A 22 2.22 -9.43 7.25
C PRO A 22 3.07 -9.94 8.42
N THR A 23 2.58 -10.87 9.25
CA THR A 23 3.41 -11.51 10.29
C THR A 23 4.23 -12.70 9.78
N ARG A 24 3.70 -13.49 8.83
CA ARG A 24 4.32 -14.76 8.39
C ARG A 24 5.31 -14.56 7.25
N ALA A 25 5.02 -13.66 6.31
CA ALA A 25 5.91 -13.39 5.19
C ALA A 25 7.29 -12.90 5.66
N PRO A 26 7.43 -11.89 6.55
CA PRO A 26 8.75 -11.45 7.02
C PRO A 26 9.51 -12.54 7.79
N ARG A 27 8.82 -13.38 8.58
CA ARG A 27 9.45 -14.50 9.30
C ARG A 27 10.00 -15.56 8.34
N LEU A 28 9.27 -15.84 7.26
CA LEU A 28 9.74 -16.74 6.23
C LEU A 28 11.00 -16.16 5.57
N VAL A 29 10.95 -14.90 5.15
CA VAL A 29 12.11 -14.21 4.55
C VAL A 29 13.32 -14.20 5.50
N GLN A 30 13.09 -13.97 6.79
CA GLN A 30 14.14 -14.03 7.81
C GLN A 30 14.74 -15.44 7.96
N HIS A 31 13.94 -16.50 7.87
CA HIS A 31 14.43 -17.88 7.92
C HIS A 31 15.40 -18.20 6.77
N PHE A 32 15.17 -17.57 5.61
CA PHE A 32 16.01 -17.70 4.42
C PHE A 32 17.07 -16.58 4.32
N ASP A 33 17.53 -16.02 5.44
CA ASP A 33 18.59 -15.01 5.49
C ASP A 33 18.30 -13.75 4.65
N HIS A 34 17.02 -13.38 4.50
CA HIS A 34 16.53 -12.31 3.64
C HIS A 34 16.73 -12.54 2.12
N ASP A 35 17.06 -13.77 1.70
CA ASP A 35 17.14 -14.17 0.31
C ASP A 35 15.78 -14.66 -0.21
N LEU A 36 15.03 -13.76 -0.85
CA LEU A 36 13.74 -14.07 -1.45
C LEU A 36 13.84 -15.13 -2.55
N ASP A 37 14.92 -15.16 -3.33
CA ASP A 37 15.06 -16.13 -4.42
C ASP A 37 15.15 -17.55 -3.85
N ARG A 38 15.86 -17.70 -2.73
CA ARG A 38 15.95 -18.98 -2.02
C ARG A 38 14.60 -19.48 -1.51
N VAL A 39 13.69 -18.59 -1.09
CA VAL A 39 12.33 -18.99 -0.66
C VAL A 39 11.59 -19.73 -1.77
N PHE A 40 11.67 -19.24 -3.02
CA PHE A 40 10.96 -19.82 -4.17
C PHE A 40 11.71 -20.98 -4.85
N HIS A 41 12.94 -21.29 -4.42
CA HIS A 41 13.72 -22.44 -4.86
C HIS A 41 13.91 -23.51 -3.77
N ALA A 42 13.39 -23.27 -2.56
CA ALA A 42 13.46 -24.20 -1.45
C ALA A 42 12.63 -25.47 -1.73
N PRO A 43 13.09 -26.65 -1.29
CA PRO A 43 12.30 -27.87 -1.36
C PRO A 43 11.05 -27.76 -0.46
N LEU A 44 9.96 -28.42 -0.86
CA LEU A 44 8.69 -28.38 -0.14
C LEU A 44 8.83 -28.71 1.35
N THR A 45 9.66 -29.69 1.69
CA THR A 45 9.90 -30.11 3.09
C THR A 45 10.52 -29.01 3.96
N GLU A 46 11.36 -28.13 3.39
CA GLU A 46 11.96 -26.99 4.12
C GLU A 46 10.91 -25.90 4.34
N LEU A 47 10.06 -25.64 3.34
CA LEU A 47 8.92 -24.72 3.46
C LEU A 47 7.89 -25.20 4.51
N GLU A 48 7.59 -26.49 4.56
CA GLU A 48 6.71 -27.08 5.58
C GLU A 48 7.33 -27.00 6.99
N ALA A 49 8.65 -27.19 7.10
CA ALA A 49 9.37 -27.07 8.37
C ALA A 49 9.32 -25.65 8.97
N CYS A 50 9.04 -24.63 8.14
CA CYS A 50 8.81 -23.25 8.59
C CYS A 50 7.46 -23.03 9.29
N GLY A 51 6.62 -24.06 9.41
CA GLY A 51 5.30 -23.97 10.05
C GLY A 51 4.24 -23.27 9.18
N LEU A 52 4.46 -23.23 7.86
CA LEU A 52 3.49 -22.73 6.89
C LEU A 52 2.30 -23.71 6.77
N PRO A 53 1.08 -23.23 6.46
CA PRO A 53 0.03 -24.10 5.99
C PRO A 53 0.48 -24.87 4.75
N ALA A 54 0.16 -26.16 4.65
CA ALA A 54 0.58 -27.02 3.54
C ALA A 54 0.20 -26.44 2.16
N THR A 55 -0.98 -25.82 2.05
CA THR A 55 -1.42 -25.14 0.81
C THR A 55 -0.52 -23.99 0.42
N SER A 56 0.02 -23.26 1.39
CA SER A 56 0.91 -22.11 1.17
C SER A 56 2.29 -22.58 0.74
N ALA A 57 2.84 -23.58 1.43
CA ALA A 57 4.11 -24.21 1.08
C ALA A 57 4.06 -24.81 -0.33
N GLN A 58 2.97 -25.50 -0.68
CA GLN A 58 2.74 -26.03 -2.02
C GLN A 58 2.67 -24.93 -3.07
N SER A 59 1.95 -23.84 -2.81
CA SER A 59 1.81 -22.72 -3.75
C SER A 59 3.14 -22.02 -4.06
N ILE A 60 4.03 -21.93 -3.07
CA ILE A 60 5.39 -21.40 -3.25
C ILE A 60 6.23 -22.40 -4.05
N PHE A 61 6.24 -23.67 -3.66
CA PHE A 61 7.02 -24.73 -4.29
C PHE A 61 6.66 -24.95 -5.78
N GLU A 62 5.36 -24.96 -6.09
CA GLU A 62 4.85 -25.09 -7.47
C GLU A 62 4.97 -23.79 -8.27
N ARG A 63 5.48 -22.70 -7.66
CA ARG A 63 5.55 -21.35 -8.25
C ARG A 63 4.20 -20.75 -8.67
N LYS A 64 3.09 -21.32 -8.23
CA LYS A 64 1.74 -20.77 -8.47
C LYS A 64 1.60 -19.35 -7.92
N SER A 65 2.22 -19.06 -6.77
CA SER A 65 2.24 -17.72 -6.20
C SER A 65 2.97 -16.70 -7.10
N MET A 66 3.97 -17.14 -7.87
CA MET A 66 4.68 -16.29 -8.83
C MET A 66 3.79 -15.95 -10.02
N GLU A 67 3.10 -16.93 -10.59
CA GLU A 67 2.16 -16.71 -11.70
C GLU A 67 1.05 -15.72 -11.31
N LEU A 68 0.51 -15.85 -10.08
CA LEU A 68 -0.46 -14.90 -9.54
C LEU A 68 0.12 -13.48 -9.38
N ALA A 69 1.38 -13.37 -8.96
CA ALA A 69 2.03 -12.08 -8.82
C ALA A 69 2.33 -11.41 -10.17
N GLU A 70 2.68 -12.18 -11.20
CA GLU A 70 2.90 -11.64 -12.55
C GLU A 70 1.61 -11.06 -13.14
N ASP A 71 0.50 -11.79 -13.00
CA ASP A 71 -0.84 -11.32 -13.40
C ASP A 71 -1.25 -10.07 -12.61
N GLU A 72 -1.05 -10.08 -11.29
CA GLU A 72 -1.38 -8.96 -10.42
C GLU A 72 -0.54 -7.70 -10.71
N MET A 73 0.75 -7.87 -11.00
CA MET A 73 1.62 -6.77 -11.38
C MET A 73 1.17 -6.14 -12.71
N GLY A 74 0.70 -6.95 -13.65
CA GLY A 74 0.08 -6.49 -14.90
C GLY A 74 -1.18 -5.67 -14.64
N LYS A 75 -2.11 -6.20 -13.84
CA LYS A 75 -3.34 -5.50 -13.44
C LYS A 75 -3.08 -4.18 -12.72
N ALA A 76 -2.12 -4.16 -11.79
CA ALA A 76 -1.73 -2.95 -11.08
C ALA A 76 -1.22 -1.87 -12.06
N ALA A 77 -0.38 -2.27 -13.02
CA ALA A 77 0.10 -1.36 -14.05
C ALA A 77 -1.03 -0.83 -14.95
N GLU A 78 -1.99 -1.67 -15.35
CA GLU A 78 -3.17 -1.25 -16.10
C GLU A 78 -4.05 -0.25 -15.31
N ALA A 79 -4.14 -0.42 -13.99
CA ALA A 79 -4.82 0.51 -13.08
C ALA A 79 -4.02 1.80 -12.82
N GLY A 80 -2.84 1.95 -13.42
CA GLY A 80 -1.94 3.10 -13.23
C GLY A 80 -1.22 3.11 -11.89
N ALA A 81 -1.15 1.96 -11.22
CA ALA A 81 -0.48 1.78 -9.94
C ALA A 81 0.90 1.13 -10.11
N LYS A 82 1.78 1.41 -9.15
CA LYS A 82 3.06 0.74 -8.97
C LYS A 82 3.00 -0.10 -7.70
N ILE A 83 3.72 -1.21 -7.70
CA ILE A 83 3.97 -2.00 -6.49
C ILE A 83 5.22 -1.46 -5.82
N LEU A 84 5.07 -1.02 -4.57
CA LEU A 84 6.18 -0.74 -3.66
C LEU A 84 6.38 -1.90 -2.70
N THR A 85 7.63 -2.16 -2.39
CA THR A 85 8.07 -3.21 -1.47
C THR A 85 9.10 -2.63 -0.52
N PRO A 86 9.45 -3.34 0.59
CA PRO A 86 10.42 -2.85 1.56
C PRO A 86 11.80 -2.47 0.99
N ASP A 87 12.17 -3.05 -0.16
CA ASP A 87 13.44 -2.77 -0.84
C ASP A 87 13.39 -1.56 -1.79
N CYS A 88 12.23 -0.90 -1.93
CA CYS A 88 12.09 0.28 -2.78
C CYS A 88 12.54 1.55 -2.05
N ASP A 89 13.24 2.46 -2.76
CA ASP A 89 13.68 3.75 -2.21
C ASP A 89 12.53 4.65 -1.71
N ASP A 90 11.34 4.49 -2.28
CA ASP A 90 10.12 5.24 -1.93
C ASP A 90 9.32 4.57 -0.79
N TRP A 91 9.80 3.44 -0.24
CA TRP A 91 9.11 2.74 0.84
C TRP A 91 9.03 3.61 2.09
N PRO A 92 7.84 3.78 2.70
CA PRO A 92 7.68 4.52 3.95
C PRO A 92 8.24 3.71 5.12
N GLU A 93 9.53 3.89 5.44
CA GLU A 93 10.26 3.13 6.48
C GLU A 93 9.53 3.08 7.84
N ARG A 94 8.75 4.12 8.19
CA ARG A 94 7.94 4.16 9.42
C ARG A 94 6.88 3.05 9.49
N LEU A 95 6.46 2.48 8.36
CA LEU A 95 5.56 1.32 8.37
C LEU A 95 6.24 0.08 8.95
N ASN A 96 7.56 -0.05 8.84
CA ASN A 96 8.29 -1.19 9.40
C ASN A 96 8.27 -1.21 10.94
N GLU A 97 7.90 -0.09 11.58
CA GLU A 97 7.82 0.05 13.04
C GLU A 97 6.47 -0.40 13.61
N ILE A 98 5.46 -0.63 12.78
CA ILE A 98 4.13 -1.04 13.24
C ILE A 98 4.10 -2.55 13.50
N TYR A 99 3.10 -3.02 14.26
CA TYR A 99 3.00 -4.42 14.65
C TYR A 99 2.84 -5.38 13.46
N ASP A 100 2.14 -4.96 12.41
CA ASP A 100 1.79 -5.78 11.25
C ASP A 100 2.03 -4.97 9.95
N PRO A 101 3.31 -4.78 9.55
CA PRO A 101 3.65 -3.98 8.39
C PRO A 101 3.15 -4.65 7.10
N PRO A 102 2.60 -3.90 6.14
CA PRO A 102 2.16 -4.48 4.87
C PRO A 102 3.36 -5.10 4.14
N VAL A 103 3.12 -6.23 3.47
CA VAL A 103 4.16 -6.94 2.69
C VAL A 103 4.51 -6.16 1.42
N VAL A 104 3.49 -5.58 0.78
CA VAL A 104 3.59 -4.72 -0.41
C VAL A 104 2.55 -3.61 -0.32
N LEU A 105 2.78 -2.53 -1.06
CA LEU A 105 1.81 -1.44 -1.24
C LEU A 105 1.56 -1.19 -2.71
N TYR A 106 0.30 -0.99 -3.07
CA TYR A 106 -0.12 -0.50 -4.38
C TYR A 106 -0.23 1.01 -4.30
N VAL A 107 0.47 1.72 -5.18
CA VAL A 107 0.56 3.18 -5.16
C VAL A 107 0.20 3.76 -6.52
N ARG A 108 -0.82 4.63 -6.54
CA ARG A 108 -1.17 5.45 -7.72
C ARG A 108 -0.87 6.92 -7.44
N GLY A 109 -0.06 7.54 -8.29
CA GLY A 109 0.40 8.91 -8.11
C GLY A 109 1.88 8.98 -7.76
N ASP A 110 2.26 9.97 -6.96
CA ASP A 110 3.66 10.21 -6.60
C ASP A 110 4.06 9.37 -5.38
N ALA A 111 4.95 8.40 -5.57
CA ALA A 111 5.40 7.53 -4.48
C ALA A 111 6.41 8.22 -3.54
N SER A 112 7.17 9.21 -4.04
CA SER A 112 8.27 9.78 -3.26
C SER A 112 7.79 10.55 -2.03
N ILE A 113 6.54 11.05 -2.07
CA ILE A 113 5.96 11.80 -0.95
C ILE A 113 5.60 10.92 0.26
N LEU A 114 5.62 9.59 0.14
CA LEU A 114 5.26 8.68 1.23
C LEU A 114 6.26 8.72 2.40
N ARG A 115 7.50 9.18 2.13
CA ARG A 115 8.57 9.30 3.12
C ARG A 115 8.62 10.68 3.79
N ASP A 116 7.93 11.66 3.21
CA ASP A 116 7.95 13.03 3.67
C ASP A 116 7.14 13.21 4.98
N PRO A 117 7.46 14.25 5.78
CA PRO A 117 6.69 14.60 6.96
C PRO A 117 5.20 14.77 6.65
N SER A 118 4.40 13.93 7.31
CA SER A 118 2.97 13.82 7.04
C SER A 118 2.18 13.71 8.34
N ILE A 119 0.91 14.14 8.31
CA ILE A 119 0.02 14.07 9.46
C ILE A 119 -1.32 13.44 9.08
N ALA A 120 -1.75 12.47 9.88
CA ALA A 120 -3.03 11.80 9.70
C ALA A 120 -4.17 12.67 10.24
N VAL A 121 -5.19 12.90 9.42
CA VAL A 121 -6.44 13.57 9.82
C VAL A 121 -7.58 12.58 9.66
N VAL A 122 -8.20 12.19 10.77
CA VAL A 122 -9.26 11.17 10.82
C VAL A 122 -10.46 11.68 11.61
N GLY A 123 -11.65 11.15 11.32
CA GLY A 123 -12.82 11.45 12.13
C GLY A 123 -14.11 10.83 11.63
N THR A 124 -15.23 11.37 12.11
CA THR A 124 -16.57 10.84 11.79
C THR A 124 -16.91 10.95 10.30
N ARG A 125 -17.69 9.97 9.81
CA ARG A 125 -18.29 9.99 8.47
C ARG A 125 -19.47 10.98 8.35
N HIS A 126 -19.98 11.46 9.49
CA HIS A 126 -21.12 12.39 9.59
C HIS A 126 -20.77 13.60 10.47
N PRO A 127 -19.79 14.43 10.08
CA PRO A 127 -19.43 15.62 10.82
C PRO A 127 -20.52 16.69 10.76
N THR A 128 -20.59 17.54 11.79
CA THR A 128 -21.38 18.77 11.75
C THR A 128 -20.78 19.76 10.74
N PRO A 129 -21.52 20.79 10.29
CA PRO A 129 -20.96 21.86 9.45
C PRO A 129 -19.70 22.49 10.03
N TYR A 130 -19.67 22.70 11.35
CA TYR A 130 -18.48 23.16 12.05
C TYR A 130 -17.32 22.16 11.95
N GLY A 131 -17.58 20.87 12.20
CA GLY A 131 -16.56 19.83 12.08
C GLY A 131 -15.98 19.71 10.67
N MET A 132 -16.82 19.83 9.64
CA MET A 132 -16.38 19.89 8.24
C MET A 132 -15.46 21.07 7.98
N GLY A 133 -15.87 22.27 8.43
CA GLY A 133 -15.07 23.49 8.29
C GLY A 133 -13.73 23.39 9.02
N MET A 134 -13.72 22.83 10.23
CA MET A 134 -12.49 22.67 11.01
C MET A 134 -11.54 21.64 10.41
N ALA A 135 -12.04 20.49 9.94
CA ALA A 135 -11.20 19.48 9.27
C ALA A 135 -10.52 20.05 8.02
N GLY A 136 -11.28 20.79 7.20
CA GLY A 136 -10.73 21.46 6.02
C GLY A 136 -9.71 22.54 6.37
N ARG A 137 -10.04 23.44 7.30
CA ARG A 137 -9.17 24.55 7.70
C ARG A 137 -7.85 24.06 8.30
N LEU A 138 -7.91 23.11 9.25
CA LEU A 138 -6.71 22.57 9.88
C LEU A 138 -5.79 21.92 8.84
N SER A 139 -6.37 21.14 7.93
CA SER A 139 -5.61 20.47 6.87
C SER A 139 -5.02 21.45 5.87
N GLN A 140 -5.72 22.54 5.56
CA GLN A 140 -5.22 23.64 4.73
C GLN A 140 -4.03 24.34 5.39
N ASP A 141 -4.15 24.68 6.68
CA ASP A 141 -3.10 25.37 7.42
C ASP A 141 -1.83 24.51 7.54
N LEU A 142 -1.99 23.22 7.86
CA LEU A 142 -0.88 22.26 7.97
C LEU A 142 -0.22 21.99 6.60
N ALA A 143 -1.01 21.84 5.54
CA ALA A 143 -0.50 21.68 4.19
C ALA A 143 0.25 22.92 3.69
N GLY A 144 -0.27 24.12 4.00
CA GLY A 144 0.40 25.38 3.71
C GLY A 144 1.71 25.56 4.48
N ALA A 145 1.87 24.88 5.61
CA ALA A 145 3.11 24.82 6.38
C ALA A 145 4.10 23.74 5.90
N GLY A 146 3.76 22.98 4.85
CA GLY A 146 4.64 21.98 4.23
C GLY A 146 4.47 20.55 4.72
N LEU A 147 3.43 20.23 5.51
CA LEU A 147 3.11 18.85 5.87
C LEU A 147 2.18 18.21 4.84
N HIS A 148 2.38 16.95 4.51
CA HIS A 148 1.41 16.22 3.69
C HIS A 148 0.27 15.70 4.54
N ILE A 149 -0.96 15.76 4.02
CA ILE A 149 -2.14 15.26 4.73
C ILE A 149 -2.38 13.79 4.37
N LEU A 150 -2.43 12.92 5.38
CA LEU A 150 -2.79 11.51 5.26
C LEU A 150 -4.23 11.30 5.74
N SER A 151 -5.06 10.59 4.97
CA SER A 151 -6.42 10.22 5.41
C SER A 151 -6.99 9.04 4.63
N GLY A 152 -8.13 8.50 5.06
CA GLY A 152 -8.70 7.24 4.57
C GLY A 152 -9.67 7.35 3.39
N MET A 153 -9.79 8.53 2.76
CA MET A 153 -10.77 8.81 1.70
C MET A 153 -12.25 8.57 2.09
N ALA A 154 -12.58 8.37 3.37
CA ALA A 154 -13.96 8.16 3.79
C ALA A 154 -14.83 9.42 3.57
N ARG A 155 -16.15 9.28 3.65
CA ARG A 155 -17.05 10.44 3.77
C ARG A 155 -16.71 11.26 5.01
N GLY A 156 -17.11 12.52 5.02
CA GLY A 156 -17.02 13.35 6.21
C GLY A 156 -15.64 13.95 6.41
N VAL A 157 -15.02 13.72 7.57
CA VAL A 157 -13.76 14.39 7.96
C VAL A 157 -12.65 14.16 6.94
N ASP A 158 -12.44 12.92 6.52
CA ASP A 158 -11.39 12.54 5.55
C ASP A 158 -11.52 13.30 4.22
N THR A 159 -12.72 13.32 3.62
CA THR A 159 -13.01 14.11 2.41
C THR A 159 -12.62 15.59 2.59
N HIS A 160 -12.96 16.19 3.73
CA HIS A 160 -12.70 17.60 3.97
C HIS A 160 -11.22 17.87 4.24
N ALA A 161 -10.51 16.93 4.87
CA ALA A 161 -9.08 17.02 5.09
C ALA A 161 -8.30 17.06 3.77
N HIS A 162 -8.58 16.12 2.86
CA HIS A 162 -7.99 16.10 1.52
C HIS A 162 -8.29 17.39 0.74
N ARG A 163 -9.54 17.87 0.76
CA ARG A 163 -9.91 19.14 0.11
C ARG A 163 -9.18 20.34 0.69
N GLY A 164 -8.97 20.37 2.01
CA GLY A 164 -8.18 21.40 2.68
C GLY A 164 -6.74 21.44 2.18
N ALA A 165 -6.09 20.27 2.10
CA ALA A 165 -4.74 20.14 1.58
C ALA A 165 -4.62 20.65 0.13
N LEU A 166 -5.55 20.23 -0.74
CA LEU A 166 -5.59 20.67 -2.14
C LEU A 166 -5.84 22.18 -2.27
N THR A 167 -6.65 22.77 -1.40
CA THR A 167 -6.89 24.22 -1.37
C THR A 167 -5.60 25.01 -1.10
N ALA A 168 -4.73 24.48 -0.24
CA ALA A 168 -3.41 25.05 0.02
C ALA A 168 -2.39 24.79 -1.11
N ARG A 169 -2.77 24.04 -2.17
CA ARG A 169 -1.86 23.46 -3.17
C ARG A 169 -0.77 22.57 -2.55
N GLY A 170 -1.03 22.03 -1.35
CA GLY A 170 -0.16 21.05 -0.71
C GLY A 170 -0.44 19.65 -1.24
N LYS A 171 0.32 18.67 -0.74
CA LYS A 171 0.15 17.26 -1.12
C LYS A 171 -0.70 16.52 -0.10
N THR A 172 -1.35 15.47 -0.58
CA THR A 172 -2.14 14.60 0.28
C THR A 172 -2.08 13.16 -0.23
N ILE A 173 -2.14 12.23 0.72
CA ILE A 173 -2.01 10.80 0.51
C ILE A 173 -3.30 10.15 1.03
N ALA A 174 -4.00 9.44 0.15
CA ALA A 174 -5.23 8.74 0.48
C ALA A 174 -4.96 7.26 0.67
N VAL A 175 -5.28 6.72 1.84
CA VAL A 175 -5.16 5.29 2.15
C VAL A 175 -6.51 4.63 1.91
N TRP A 176 -6.58 3.68 0.98
CA TRP A 176 -7.82 2.99 0.62
C TRP A 176 -7.98 1.67 1.36
N GLY A 177 -9.23 1.34 1.68
CA GLY A 177 -9.63 0.02 2.20
C GLY A 177 -10.14 -0.93 1.13
N THR A 178 -9.79 -0.67 -0.14
CA THR A 178 -10.22 -1.39 -1.34
C THR A 178 -9.06 -1.50 -2.32
N GLY A 179 -9.20 -2.31 -3.37
CA GLY A 179 -8.25 -2.34 -4.49
C GLY A 179 -8.06 -0.94 -5.10
N ILE A 180 -6.88 -0.70 -5.68
CA ILE A 180 -6.44 0.63 -6.15
C ILE A 180 -7.30 1.19 -7.32
N ASP A 181 -8.07 0.33 -7.95
CA ASP A 181 -9.00 0.58 -9.06
C ASP A 181 -10.47 0.71 -8.60
N VAL A 182 -10.76 0.41 -7.33
CA VAL A 182 -12.13 0.44 -6.76
C VAL A 182 -12.31 1.67 -5.87
N PRO A 183 -12.75 2.83 -6.41
CA PRO A 183 -12.97 4.02 -5.62
C PRO A 183 -14.14 3.84 -4.65
N TYR A 184 -13.85 3.97 -3.35
CA TYR A 184 -14.85 3.91 -2.29
C TYR A 184 -14.64 5.04 -1.27
N PRO A 185 -15.68 5.86 -0.98
CA PRO A 185 -17.01 5.87 -1.60
C PRO A 185 -16.96 6.40 -3.04
N ARG A 186 -17.90 5.95 -3.90
CA ARG A 186 -17.94 6.32 -5.34
C ARG A 186 -17.98 7.83 -5.60
N GLU A 187 -18.62 8.58 -4.72
CA GLU A 187 -18.72 10.06 -4.81
C GLU A 187 -17.36 10.77 -4.67
N ASN A 188 -16.38 10.13 -4.02
CA ASN A 188 -15.03 10.67 -3.87
C ASN A 188 -14.12 10.33 -5.07
N LYS A 189 -14.62 9.69 -6.13
CA LYS A 189 -13.81 9.35 -7.32
C LYS A 189 -13.10 10.58 -7.90
N LYS A 190 -13.82 11.68 -8.08
CA LYS A 190 -13.24 12.93 -8.62
C LYS A 190 -12.15 13.50 -7.69
N LEU A 191 -12.37 13.44 -6.38
CA LEU A 191 -11.38 13.88 -5.39
C LEU A 191 -10.10 13.03 -5.49
N ALA A 192 -10.23 11.72 -5.65
CA ALA A 192 -9.09 10.83 -5.84
C ALA A 192 -8.27 11.18 -7.11
N GLU A 193 -8.95 11.50 -8.21
CA GLU A 193 -8.30 11.97 -9.44
C GLU A 193 -7.59 13.31 -9.23
N GLU A 194 -8.22 14.26 -8.52
CA GLU A 194 -7.63 15.56 -8.18
C GLU A 194 -6.39 15.43 -7.29
N ILE A 195 -6.37 14.47 -6.35
CA ILE A 195 -5.20 14.17 -5.50
C ILE A 195 -4.02 13.74 -6.35
N VAL A 196 -4.22 12.75 -7.23
CA VAL A 196 -3.16 12.25 -8.12
C VAL A 196 -2.68 13.35 -9.06
N ALA A 197 -3.60 14.10 -9.67
CA ALA A 197 -3.27 15.19 -10.59
C ALA A 197 -2.49 16.33 -9.92
N SER A 198 -2.68 16.54 -8.62
CA SER A 198 -1.94 17.53 -7.83
C SER A 198 -0.58 17.00 -7.34
N GLY A 199 -0.18 15.80 -7.78
CA GLY A 199 1.03 15.09 -7.36
C GLY A 199 0.97 14.61 -5.92
N GLY A 200 -0.22 14.24 -5.45
CA GLY A 200 -0.45 13.40 -4.28
C GLY A 200 -0.40 11.92 -4.65
N ALA A 201 -0.83 11.07 -3.71
CA ALA A 201 -0.83 9.63 -3.90
C ALA A 201 -2.08 8.96 -3.34
N ILE A 202 -2.42 7.81 -3.91
CA ILE A 202 -3.39 6.86 -3.37
C ILE A 202 -2.63 5.58 -3.08
N VAL A 203 -2.84 5.01 -1.89
CA VAL A 203 -2.13 3.84 -1.41
C VAL A 203 -3.13 2.81 -0.91
N THR A 204 -2.88 1.54 -1.19
CA THR A 204 -3.64 0.42 -0.62
C THR A 204 -2.75 -0.80 -0.43
N GLU A 205 -3.12 -1.69 0.49
CA GLU A 205 -2.51 -3.02 0.65
C GLU A 205 -3.32 -4.12 -0.08
N PHE A 206 -4.47 -3.77 -0.64
CA PHE A 206 -5.37 -4.71 -1.29
C PHE A 206 -5.01 -4.87 -2.79
N PRO A 207 -5.02 -6.11 -3.32
CA PRO A 207 -4.92 -6.37 -4.75
C PRO A 207 -5.99 -5.63 -5.57
N VAL A 208 -5.73 -5.51 -6.88
CA VAL A 208 -6.67 -5.00 -7.87
C VAL A 208 -7.92 -5.89 -7.92
N GLY A 209 -9.11 -5.29 -7.95
CA GLY A 209 -10.39 -6.00 -8.05
C GLY A 209 -11.49 -5.55 -7.11
#